data_AF-A0A2J0MRL0-F1
#
_entry.id   AF-A0A2J0MRL0-F1
#
_cell.length_a   1.000
_cell.length_b   1.000
_cell.length_c   1.000
_cell.angle_alpha   90.00
_cell.angle_beta   90.00
_cell.angle_gamma   90.00
#
_symmetry.space_group_name_H-M   'P 1'
#
loop_
_entity.id
_entity.type
_entity.pdbx_description
1 polymer ?
#
loop_
_entity_poly.entity_id
_entity_poly.type
_entity_poly.pdbx_seq_one_letter_code
_entity_poly.pdbx_strand_id
1 'polypeptide(L)'
;VSLEKGKQEIVNSTKIHAETIFETLSKNGKKVYVLNVPVTYPPFPINGSMISGYPCPYDDHKIAYPEELLKELKVTLGKYRANIRIPMERGKEEACFDDLKDLFLT
;
A
#
# COMPACT_ATOMS: atom_id res chain seq x y z
N VAL A 1 26.95 7.51 24.39
CA VAL A 1 27.05 7.72 22.93
C VAL A 1 25.70 8.16 22.44
N SER A 2 25.50 9.47 22.27
CA SER A 2 24.26 10.02 21.72
C SER A 2 24.25 9.74 20.22
N LEU A 3 23.37 8.86 19.78
CA LEU A 3 23.14 8.66 18.34
C LEU A 3 22.44 9.92 17.82
N GLU A 4 23.11 10.65 16.93
CA GLU A 4 22.44 11.67 16.12
C GLU A 4 21.30 10.99 15.36
N LYS A 5 20.06 11.42 15.61
CA LYS A 5 18.89 10.97 14.86
C LYS A 5 19.05 11.45 13.43
N GLY A 6 19.54 10.57 12.55
CA GLY A 6 19.52 10.81 11.11
C GLY A 6 18.11 11.18 10.65
N LYS A 7 18.02 12.15 9.73
CA LYS A 7 16.74 12.62 9.15
C LYS A 7 16.08 11.43 8.43
N GLN A 8 15.05 10.85 9.03
CA GLN A 8 14.30 9.75 8.41
C GLN A 8 13.37 10.33 7.34
N GLU A 9 13.70 10.13 6.07
CA GLU A 9 12.82 10.45 4.94
C GLU A 9 11.98 9.21 4.60
N ILE A 10 10.68 9.41 4.36
CA ILE A 10 9.79 8.33 3.93
C ILE A 10 10.12 7.99 2.48
N VAL A 11 10.53 6.75 2.23
CA VAL A 11 10.78 6.24 0.88
C VAL A 11 9.47 5.78 0.25
N ASN A 12 9.17 6.26 -0.95
CA ASN A 12 7.93 6.00 -1.67
C ASN A 12 8.18 5.94 -3.20
N SER A 13 7.13 5.79 -4.02
CA SER A 13 7.28 5.56 -5.46
C SER A 13 7.95 6.72 -6.20
N THR A 14 7.88 7.95 -5.67
CA THR A 14 8.54 9.12 -6.26
C THR A 14 10.08 9.04 -6.23
N LYS A 15 10.64 8.10 -5.44
CA LYS A 15 12.08 7.82 -5.36
C LYS A 15 12.52 6.69 -6.29
N ILE A 16 11.60 6.08 -7.03
CA ILE A 16 11.92 5.06 -8.03
C ILE A 16 12.34 5.78 -9.31
N HIS A 17 13.62 5.66 -9.67
CA HIS A 17 14.19 6.33 -10.84
C HIS A 17 14.41 5.40 -12.04
N ALA A 18 14.26 4.10 -11.84
CA ALA A 18 14.37 3.09 -12.89
C ALA A 18 13.00 2.52 -13.22
N GLU A 19 12.86 2.01 -14.45
CA GLU A 19 11.65 1.30 -14.86
C GLU A 19 11.40 0.09 -13.94
N THR A 20 10.19 0.01 -13.40
CA THR A 20 9.77 -1.12 -12.58
C THR A 20 9.39 -2.31 -13.46
N ILE A 21 9.46 -3.53 -12.91
CA ILE A 21 8.96 -4.73 -13.59
C ILE A 21 7.49 -4.59 -14.01
N PHE A 22 6.68 -3.84 -13.25
CA PHE A 22 5.27 -3.59 -13.57
C PHE A 22 5.11 -2.74 -14.82
N GLU A 23 5.92 -1.69 -14.95
CA GLU A 23 5.98 -0.85 -16.15
C GLU A 23 6.52 -1.64 -17.35
N THR A 24 7.61 -2.40 -17.18
CA THR A 24 8.17 -3.23 -18.26
C THR A 24 7.12 -4.21 -18.80
N LEU A 25 6.43 -4.95 -17.93
CA LEU A 25 5.38 -5.88 -18.33
C LEU A 25 4.20 -5.15 -19.01
N SER A 26 3.81 -3.99 -18.48
CA SER A 26 2.74 -3.16 -19.05
C SER A 26 3.07 -2.66 -20.46
N LYS A 27 4.30 -2.15 -20.67
CA LYS A 27 4.79 -1.71 -21.99
C LYS A 27 4.83 -2.85 -23.01
N ASN A 28 5.01 -4.09 -22.55
CA ASN A 28 4.95 -5.29 -23.38
C ASN A 28 3.52 -5.86 -23.53
N GLY A 29 2.49 -5.07 -23.22
CA GLY A 29 1.08 -5.42 -23.42
C GLY A 29 0.53 -6.47 -22.45
N LYS A 30 1.26 -6.81 -21.39
CA LYS A 30 0.77 -7.75 -20.36
C LYS A 30 -0.16 -7.04 -19.40
N LYS A 31 -1.22 -7.72 -18.98
CA LYS A 31 -2.08 -7.23 -17.89
C LYS A 31 -1.37 -7.45 -16.56
N VAL A 32 -1.26 -6.40 -15.75
CA VAL A 32 -0.54 -6.43 -14.46
C VAL A 32 -1.46 -5.96 -13.34
N TYR A 33 -1.52 -6.74 -12.26
CA TYR A 33 -2.23 -6.38 -11.05
C TYR A 33 -1.25 -6.38 -9.88
N VAL A 34 -1.14 -5.24 -9.20
CA VAL A 34 -0.22 -5.04 -8.08
C VAL A 34 -1.03 -4.72 -6.84
N LEU A 35 -0.88 -5.52 -5.77
CA LEU A 35 -1.66 -5.37 -4.54
C LEU A 35 -0.71 -5.31 -3.34
N ASN A 36 -0.81 -4.24 -2.56
CA ASN A 36 -0.09 -4.03 -1.29
C ASN A 36 1.43 -4.19 -1.35
N VAL A 37 2.05 -3.97 -2.52
CA VAL A 37 3.51 -4.02 -2.66
C VAL A 37 4.13 -2.78 -2.01
N PRO A 38 5.09 -2.91 -1.08
CA PRO A 38 5.70 -1.77 -0.41
C PRO A 38 6.28 -0.73 -1.39
N VAL A 39 6.37 0.52 -0.94
CA VAL A 39 6.95 1.68 -1.62
C VAL A 39 6.34 2.04 -2.98
N THR A 40 5.11 1.60 -3.24
CA THR A 40 4.39 1.88 -4.49
C THR A 40 3.45 3.10 -4.43
N TYR A 41 3.35 3.79 -3.28
CA TYR A 41 2.56 5.03 -3.16
C TYR A 41 3.36 6.28 -3.59
N PRO A 42 2.75 7.27 -4.28
CA PRO A 42 1.44 7.20 -4.93
C PRO A 42 1.41 6.13 -6.03
N PRO A 43 0.26 5.47 -6.24
CA PRO A 43 0.13 4.46 -7.29
C PRO A 43 0.41 5.10 -8.65
N PHE A 44 1.03 4.34 -9.55
CA PHE A 44 1.38 4.83 -10.88
C PHE A 44 0.71 4.01 -11.99
N PRO A 45 0.47 4.61 -13.17
CA PRO A 45 -0.22 3.94 -14.26
C PRO A 45 0.48 2.67 -14.75
N ILE A 46 -0.28 1.60 -14.89
CA ILE A 46 0.13 0.32 -15.48
C ILE A 46 -1.00 -0.24 -16.37
N ASN A 47 -0.70 -1.22 -17.22
CA ASN A 47 -1.71 -1.91 -18.03
C ASN A 47 -2.51 -2.88 -17.14
N GLY A 48 -3.40 -2.34 -16.32
CA GLY A 48 -4.14 -3.07 -15.31
C GLY A 48 -4.42 -2.19 -14.09
N SER A 49 -4.17 -2.70 -12.89
CA SER A 49 -4.56 -1.99 -11.67
C SER A 49 -3.56 -2.16 -10.54
N MET A 50 -3.44 -1.13 -9.71
CA MET A 50 -2.53 -1.10 -8.57
C MET A 50 -3.29 -0.67 -7.31
N ILE A 51 -3.02 -1.34 -6.20
CA ILE A 51 -3.32 -0.87 -4.84
C ILE A 51 -1.98 -0.78 -4.11
N SER A 52 -1.61 0.43 -3.69
CA SER A 52 -0.30 0.71 -3.11
C SER A 52 -0.11 0.05 -1.74
N GLY A 53 1.08 -0.47 -1.49
CA GLY A 53 1.50 -0.93 -0.16
C GLY A 53 2.13 0.16 0.69
N TYR A 54 2.51 -0.21 1.92
CA TYR A 54 3.19 0.66 2.88
C TYR A 54 4.43 1.36 2.26
N PRO A 55 4.68 2.67 2.45
CA PRO A 55 4.02 3.58 3.39
C PRO A 55 2.89 4.42 2.76
N CYS A 56 1.80 3.77 2.34
CA CYS A 56 0.59 4.45 1.91
C CYS A 56 -0.28 4.92 3.10
N PRO A 57 -1.11 5.96 2.94
CA PRO A 57 -2.09 6.35 3.95
C PRO A 57 -3.13 5.24 4.24
N TYR A 58 -3.53 5.06 5.50
CA TYR A 58 -4.36 3.93 5.95
C TYR A 58 -5.80 3.89 5.43
N ASP A 59 -6.36 5.02 5.01
CA ASP A 59 -7.78 5.18 4.66
C ASP A 59 -7.99 6.15 3.47
N ASP A 60 -7.08 6.13 2.50
CA ASP A 60 -7.14 7.02 1.34
C ASP A 60 -7.55 6.24 0.07
N HIS A 61 -8.58 6.73 -0.64
CA HIS A 61 -9.00 6.17 -1.92
C HIS A 61 -7.93 6.37 -3.01
N LYS A 62 -7.01 7.31 -2.80
CA LYS A 62 -5.90 7.62 -3.71
C LYS A 62 -4.74 6.63 -3.65
N ILE A 63 -4.85 5.56 -2.85
CA ILE A 63 -3.84 4.48 -2.88
C ILE A 63 -3.98 3.57 -4.09
N ALA A 64 -5.04 3.71 -4.89
CA ALA A 64 -5.30 2.85 -6.04
C ALA A 64 -5.15 3.56 -7.40
N TYR A 65 -4.77 2.77 -8.40
CA TYR A 65 -4.84 3.11 -9.82
C TYR A 65 -5.65 2.03 -10.56
N PRO A 66 -6.67 2.40 -11.36
CA PRO A 66 -7.31 3.72 -11.36
C PRO A 66 -7.92 4.02 -9.97
N GLU A 67 -8.14 5.30 -9.66
CA GLU A 67 -8.67 5.73 -8.34
C GLU A 67 -10.05 5.12 -8.05
N GLU A 68 -10.83 4.87 -9.12
CA GLU A 68 -12.16 4.29 -9.08
C GLU A 68 -12.16 2.83 -8.62
N LEU A 69 -11.03 2.11 -8.71
CA LEU A 69 -10.93 0.70 -8.35
C LEU A 69 -11.44 0.43 -6.93
N LEU A 70 -11.05 1.25 -5.96
CA LEU A 70 -11.49 1.05 -4.57
C LEU A 70 -12.98 1.37 -4.39
N LYS A 71 -13.56 2.24 -5.22
CA LYS A 71 -15.01 2.51 -5.21
C LYS A 71 -15.76 1.28 -5.72
N GLU A 72 -15.28 0.65 -6.80
CA GLU A 72 -15.86 -0.57 -7.34
C GLU A 72 -15.76 -1.74 -6.36
N LEU A 73 -14.57 -1.98 -5.79
CA LEU A 73 -14.37 -3.02 -4.77
C LEU A 73 -15.23 -2.79 -3.53
N LYS A 74 -15.46 -1.53 -3.14
CA LYS A 74 -16.32 -1.21 -2.00
C LYS A 74 -17.77 -1.65 -2.17
N VAL A 75 -18.29 -1.60 -3.40
CA VAL A 75 -19.67 -2.01 -3.68
C VAL A 75 -19.87 -3.52 -3.50
N THR A 76 -18.85 -4.31 -3.85
CA THR A 76 -18.93 -5.78 -3.88
C THR A 76 -18.36 -6.45 -2.64
N LEU A 77 -17.25 -5.93 -2.10
CA LEU A 77 -16.48 -6.53 -1.01
C LEU A 77 -16.47 -5.69 0.28
N GLY A 78 -17.04 -4.47 0.25
CA GLY A 78 -16.95 -3.54 1.36
C GLY A 78 -15.62 -2.79 1.43
N LYS A 79 -15.38 -2.07 2.53
CA LYS A 79 -14.24 -1.15 2.65
C LYS A 79 -12.92 -1.93 2.60
N TYR A 80 -12.06 -1.58 1.64
CA TYR A 80 -10.71 -2.13 1.57
C TYR A 80 -9.81 -1.53 2.66
N ARG A 81 -9.07 -2.38 3.38
CA ARG A 81 -8.10 -1.99 4.41
C ARG A 81 -6.74 -2.57 4.05
N ALA A 82 -5.77 -1.72 3.74
CA ALA A 82 -4.46 -2.15 3.22
C ALA A 82 -3.44 -2.53 4.31
N ASN A 83 -3.56 -1.94 5.50
CA ASN A 83 -2.59 -2.10 6.59
C ASN A 83 -3.27 -2.16 7.96
N ILE A 84 -2.50 -2.64 8.95
CA ILE A 84 -2.84 -2.55 10.37
C ILE A 84 -2.94 -1.09 10.81
N ARG A 85 -3.91 -0.77 11.66
CA ARG A 85 -4.07 0.55 12.29
C ARG A 85 -3.23 0.67 13.55
N ILE A 86 -2.99 -0.44 14.23
CA ILE A 86 -2.22 -0.50 15.47
C ILE A 86 -0.89 -1.19 15.17
N PRO A 87 0.22 -0.45 15.05
CA PRO A 87 1.53 -1.03 14.83
C PRO A 87 1.95 -1.93 15.99
N MET A 88 2.76 -2.95 15.67
CA MET A 88 3.36 -3.80 16.68
C MET A 88 4.41 -3.02 17.48
N GLU A 89 4.04 -2.63 18.69
CA GLU A 89 4.88 -1.92 19.65
C GLU A 89 4.78 -2.61 21.01
N ARG A 90 5.84 -2.54 21.80
CA ARG A 90 5.87 -3.11 23.15
C ARG A 90 4.75 -2.51 24.01
N GLY A 91 3.92 -3.35 24.61
CA GLY A 91 2.75 -2.95 25.41
C GLY A 91 1.46 -2.76 24.61
N LYS A 92 1.46 -2.98 23.28
CA LYS A 92 0.26 -2.94 22.41
C LYS A 92 -0.03 -4.29 21.75
N GLU A 93 0.56 -5.37 22.23
CA GLU A 93 0.52 -6.68 21.59
C GLU A 93 -0.92 -7.19 21.43
N GLU A 94 -1.74 -7.08 22.47
CA GLU A 94 -3.16 -7.50 22.44
C GLU A 94 -3.99 -6.66 21.46
N ALA A 95 -3.84 -5.33 21.50
CA ALA A 95 -4.55 -4.42 20.61
C ALA A 95 -4.14 -4.61 19.13
N CYS A 96 -2.84 -4.83 18.86
CA CYS A 96 -2.33 -5.17 17.54
C CYS A 96 -2.92 -6.51 17.05
N PHE A 97 -2.99 -7.51 17.94
CA PHE A 97 -3.56 -8.81 17.62
C PHE A 97 -5.05 -8.72 17.28
N ASP A 98 -5.83 -7.93 18.03
CA ASP A 98 -7.24 -7.71 17.72
C ASP A 98 -7.44 -6.91 16.43
N ASP A 99 -6.58 -5.93 16.16
CA ASP A 99 -6.59 -5.16 14.91
C ASP A 99 -6.21 -6.02 13.69
N LEU A 100 -5.35 -7.03 13.87
CA LEU A 100 -5.04 -8.06 12.88
C LEU A 100 -6.22 -9.01 12.66
N LYS A 101 -6.93 -9.43 13.71
CA LYS A 101 -8.14 -10.23 13.56
C LYS A 101 -9.22 -9.47 12.78
N ASP A 102 -9.46 -8.20 13.11
CA ASP A 102 -10.37 -7.31 12.37
C ASP A 102 -9.94 -7.11 10.91
N LEU A 103 -8.65 -7.27 10.59
CA LEU A 103 -8.19 -7.15 9.20
C LEU A 103 -8.44 -8.43 8.37
N PHE A 104 -8.28 -9.61 8.98
CA PHE A 104 -8.24 -10.88 8.25
C PHE A 104 -9.47 -11.78 8.43
N LEU A 105 -10.27 -11.57 9.47
CA LEU A 105 -11.32 -12.51 9.89
C LEU A 105 -12.75 -11.94 9.82
N THR A 106 -12.92 -10.74 9.27
CA THR A 106 -14.20 -10.05 9.04
C THR A 106 -14.29 -9.53 7.62
#